data_AF-A0A921NJC2-F1
#
_entry.id   AF-A0A921NJC2-F1
#
_cell.length_a   1.000
_cell.length_b   1.000
_cell.length_c   1.000
_cell.angle_alpha   90.00
_cell.angle_beta   90.00
_cell.angle_gamma   90.00
#
_symmetry.space_group_name_H-M   'P 1'
#
loop_
_entity.id
_entity.type
_entity.pdbx_description
1 polymer ?
#
loop_
_entity_poly.entity_id
_entity_poly.type
_entity_poly.pdbx_seq_one_letter_code
_entity_poly.pdbx_strand_id
1 'polypeptide(L)'
;MLINLLSLTLGRLDSKARFTLASFYLRYGFTDTGPISVDELAGCLGVPARECANALNLLVKESVLIARAESSQRAGRLKKSFRIHDDVANKLGIASLISRLLDVAPHLGVVEHLIKGPYIHATRPDVEIYAMPANTVRAEQTRAAVPNRTSLLSRSNRLLLAVLSAHADRFGVVNSLGNVELCRLTGFEQTSLKQRIKKLIEMGFIRRHVPGVASPIFAEKLKSSYVLNLNHRQITLGTDMIGFVVHECVDGGADDVRYLGDVWFDLELWRNPATKHKYSLSELSTPASVIRLFRYAPKHAIEQLEFFLSGRVSDLLAQHWEQLDVAKPGFALGIRDDISAFFRKPMRDVKDASLLDEAEVIDFLWVMTIQFARVCKVRFSRVDGLVWSSLNFRLLPSDLRLGYSCLGMLLDGGAGSGWLLREVGEHAGTTKITTEALCPAELREKAGLLTPARAKAV
;
A
#
# COMPACT_ATOMS: atom_id res chain seq x y z
N MET A 1 -18.23 8.58 4.52
CA MET A 1 -17.98 9.84 5.26
C MET A 1 -16.72 9.79 6.13
N LEU A 2 -16.47 8.72 6.91
CA LEU A 2 -15.21 8.58 7.66
C LEU A 2 -13.96 8.72 6.78
N ILE A 3 -13.95 8.08 5.62
CA ILE A 3 -12.82 8.18 4.68
C ILE A 3 -12.55 9.63 4.27
N ASN A 4 -13.60 10.36 3.91
CA ASN A 4 -13.49 11.79 3.63
C ASN A 4 -12.96 12.57 4.84
N LEU A 5 -13.37 12.24 6.06
CA LEU A 5 -12.85 12.88 7.28
C LEU A 5 -11.35 12.64 7.47
N LEU A 6 -10.85 11.45 7.14
CA LEU A 6 -9.42 11.13 7.18
C LEU A 6 -8.64 11.84 6.06
N SER A 7 -9.28 12.11 4.92
CA SER A 7 -8.71 12.86 3.79
C SER A 7 -8.82 14.38 3.92
N LEU A 8 -9.59 14.89 4.89
CA LEU A 8 -9.74 16.33 5.09
C LEU A 8 -8.52 16.94 5.78
N THR A 9 -8.16 18.14 5.34
CA THR A 9 -7.19 18.98 6.05
C THR A 9 -7.92 19.79 7.10
N LEU A 10 -7.69 19.46 8.37
CA LEU A 10 -8.36 20.07 9.52
C LEU A 10 -7.29 20.67 10.43
N GLY A 11 -7.14 22.00 10.40
CA GLY A 11 -6.29 22.75 11.32
C GLY A 11 -4.86 22.22 11.50
N ARG A 12 -4.24 22.60 12.61
CA ARG A 12 -2.96 22.02 13.08
C ARG A 12 -3.20 20.94 14.12
N LEU A 13 -3.85 19.85 13.71
CA LEU A 13 -4.09 18.69 14.58
C LEU A 13 -2.90 17.75 14.63
N ASP A 14 -2.54 17.29 15.82
CA ASP A 14 -1.59 16.20 15.99
C ASP A 14 -2.26 14.83 15.74
N SER A 15 -1.45 13.78 15.68
CA SER A 15 -1.96 12.42 15.43
C SER A 15 -2.90 11.86 16.49
N LYS A 16 -2.82 12.34 17.75
CA LYS A 16 -3.71 11.88 18.81
C LYS A 16 -5.08 12.51 18.62
N ALA A 17 -5.13 13.81 18.35
CA ALA A 17 -6.35 14.54 18.03
C ALA A 17 -7.02 14.00 16.76
N ARG A 18 -6.25 13.69 15.70
CA ARG A 18 -6.76 13.05 14.48
C ARG A 18 -7.39 11.68 14.76
N PHE A 19 -6.72 10.83 15.54
CA PHE A 19 -7.27 9.52 15.91
C PHE A 19 -8.53 9.67 16.78
N THR A 20 -8.50 10.53 17.81
CA THR A 20 -9.66 10.80 18.67
C THR A 20 -10.85 11.34 17.87
N LEU A 21 -10.63 12.22 16.89
CA LEU A 21 -11.68 12.72 16.01
C LEU A 21 -12.30 11.61 15.16
N ALA A 22 -11.48 10.72 14.59
CA ALA A 22 -11.98 9.58 13.82
C ALA A 22 -12.81 8.63 14.70
N SER A 23 -12.34 8.31 15.91
CA SER A 23 -13.08 7.50 16.88
C SER A 23 -14.38 8.17 17.31
N PHE A 24 -14.34 9.50 17.54
CA PHE A 24 -15.51 10.30 17.89
C PHE A 24 -16.56 10.25 16.79
N TYR A 25 -16.17 10.55 15.56
CA TYR A 25 -17.07 10.52 14.40
C TYR A 25 -17.70 9.15 14.24
N LEU A 26 -16.91 8.09 14.41
CA LEU A 26 -17.46 6.75 14.32
C LEU A 26 -18.50 6.47 15.42
N ARG A 27 -18.31 6.96 16.65
CA ARG A 27 -19.23 6.70 17.76
C ARG A 27 -20.48 7.59 17.74
N TYR A 28 -20.32 8.88 17.44
CA TYR A 28 -21.36 9.90 17.60
C TYR A 28 -21.73 10.59 16.28
N GLY A 29 -21.00 10.37 15.20
CA GLY A 29 -21.20 11.09 13.94
C GLY A 29 -21.08 12.60 14.16
N PHE A 30 -22.11 13.33 13.74
CA PHE A 30 -22.25 14.78 13.98
C PHE A 30 -23.19 15.11 15.15
N THR A 31 -23.72 14.09 15.84
CA THR A 31 -24.62 14.33 16.98
C THR A 31 -23.85 14.77 18.20
N ASP A 32 -24.57 15.37 19.14
CA ASP A 32 -24.03 15.72 20.44
C ASP A 32 -23.78 14.44 21.28
N THR A 33 -22.72 14.44 22.09
CA THR A 33 -22.49 13.36 23.06
C THR A 33 -23.49 13.37 24.21
N GLY A 34 -24.16 14.51 24.44
CA GLY A 34 -24.81 14.80 25.71
C GLY A 34 -23.79 15.04 26.84
N PRO A 35 -24.26 15.33 28.07
CA PRO A 35 -23.39 15.61 29.20
C PRO A 35 -22.57 14.39 29.60
N ILE A 36 -21.28 14.43 29.29
CA ILE A 36 -20.33 13.34 29.56
C ILE A 36 -19.08 13.89 30.24
N SER A 37 -18.49 13.10 31.13
CA SER A 37 -17.15 13.39 31.66
C SER A 37 -16.08 12.99 30.65
N VAL A 38 -14.88 13.57 30.76
CA VAL A 38 -13.77 13.23 29.86
C VAL A 38 -13.35 11.76 30.02
N ASP A 39 -13.46 11.20 31.23
CA ASP A 39 -13.10 9.81 31.51
C ASP A 39 -14.11 8.83 30.86
N GLU A 40 -15.41 9.10 31.00
CA GLU A 40 -16.48 8.34 30.32
C GLU A 40 -16.31 8.40 28.80
N LEU A 41 -16.09 9.60 28.24
CA LEU A 41 -15.89 9.78 26.81
C LEU A 41 -14.63 9.05 26.32
N ALA A 42 -13.52 9.14 27.06
CA ALA A 42 -12.30 8.42 26.73
C ALA A 42 -12.52 6.90 26.67
N GLY A 43 -13.30 6.36 27.62
CA GLY A 43 -13.74 4.96 27.61
C GLY A 43 -14.56 4.60 26.37
N CYS A 44 -15.55 5.43 26.00
CA CYS A 44 -16.36 5.22 24.79
C CYS A 44 -15.54 5.26 23.48
N LEU A 45 -14.44 6.02 23.47
CA LEU A 45 -13.59 6.20 22.29
C LEU A 45 -12.38 5.24 22.25
N GLY A 46 -12.13 4.44 23.30
CA GLY A 46 -10.97 3.54 23.36
C GLY A 46 -9.61 4.26 23.48
N VAL A 47 -9.62 5.50 23.99
CA VAL A 47 -8.42 6.34 24.20
C VAL A 47 -8.16 6.54 25.69
N PRO A 48 -6.91 6.75 26.13
CA PRO A 48 -6.58 6.99 27.51
C PRO A 48 -7.07 8.39 27.89
N ALA A 49 -7.66 8.54 29.06
CA ALA A 49 -8.26 9.79 29.53
C ALA A 49 -7.37 11.02 29.32
N ARG A 50 -6.07 10.92 29.65
CA ARG A 50 -5.12 12.03 29.47
C ARG A 50 -4.92 12.42 28.00
N GLU A 51 -4.83 11.45 27.08
CA GLU A 51 -4.70 11.77 25.65
C GLU A 51 -6.01 12.32 25.10
N CYS A 52 -7.15 11.77 25.54
CA CYS A 52 -8.48 12.24 25.17
C CYS A 52 -8.67 13.71 25.59
N ALA A 53 -8.35 14.06 26.83
CA ALA A 53 -8.42 15.44 27.33
C ALA A 53 -7.62 16.42 26.47
N ASN A 54 -6.36 16.07 26.17
CA ASN A 54 -5.48 16.90 25.35
C ASN A 54 -6.00 17.02 23.90
N ALA A 55 -6.44 15.91 23.32
CA ALA A 55 -7.02 15.88 21.98
C ALA A 55 -8.28 16.74 21.88
N LEU A 56 -9.21 16.64 22.84
CA LEU A 56 -10.43 17.44 22.88
C LEU A 56 -10.11 18.94 22.99
N ASN A 57 -9.16 19.32 23.86
CA ASN A 57 -8.73 20.73 23.97
C ASN A 57 -8.20 21.27 22.65
N LEU A 58 -7.38 20.47 21.93
CA LEU A 58 -6.85 20.86 20.62
C LEU A 58 -7.96 20.94 19.55
N LEU A 59 -8.87 19.97 19.52
CA LEU A 59 -9.99 19.94 18.57
C LEU A 59 -10.95 21.12 18.76
N VAL A 60 -11.19 21.54 20.02
CA VAL A 60 -11.99 22.73 20.31
C VAL A 60 -11.24 24.01 19.92
N LYS A 61 -9.93 24.09 20.23
CA LYS A 61 -9.08 25.22 19.86
C LYS A 61 -9.04 25.45 18.34
N GLU A 62 -9.00 24.38 17.56
CA GLU A 62 -8.97 24.42 16.09
C GLU A 62 -10.38 24.48 15.46
N SER A 63 -11.42 24.74 16.26
CA SER A 63 -12.83 24.84 15.82
C SER A 63 -13.35 23.61 15.07
N VAL A 64 -12.80 22.44 15.36
CA VAL A 64 -13.24 21.15 14.80
C VAL A 64 -14.37 20.56 15.65
N LEU A 65 -14.28 20.73 16.98
CA LEU A 65 -15.33 20.38 17.93
C LEU A 65 -15.87 21.64 18.61
N ILE A 66 -17.15 21.59 18.97
CA ILE A 66 -17.80 22.54 19.86
C ILE A 66 -17.99 21.85 21.20
N ALA A 67 -17.56 22.50 22.28
CA ALA A 67 -17.80 22.05 23.64
C ALA A 67 -18.82 22.98 24.32
N ARG A 68 -19.89 22.40 24.87
CA ARG A 68 -20.89 23.12 25.66
C ARG A 68 -20.79 22.65 27.11
N ALA A 69 -20.67 23.59 28.03
CA ALA A 69 -20.78 23.28 29.45
C ALA A 69 -22.25 23.06 29.77
N GLU A 70 -22.57 21.95 30.42
CA GLU A 70 -23.92 21.72 30.93
C GLU A 70 -23.90 21.82 32.46
N SER A 71 -24.80 22.63 33.01
CA SER A 71 -24.90 22.83 34.46
C SER A 71 -25.38 21.54 35.12
N SER A 72 -24.50 20.85 35.83
CA SER A 72 -24.91 19.76 36.71
C SER A 72 -25.57 20.34 37.95
N GLN A 73 -26.85 20.01 38.21
CA GLN A 73 -27.59 20.42 39.41
C GLN A 73 -27.04 19.83 40.73
N ARG A 74 -25.96 19.05 40.71
CA ARG A 74 -25.33 18.48 41.91
C ARG A 74 -23.82 18.75 41.92
N ALA A 75 -23.29 19.04 43.11
CA ALA A 75 -21.89 19.29 43.39
C ALA A 75 -21.02 18.12 42.88
N GLY A 76 -20.32 18.34 41.78
CA GLY A 76 -19.50 17.36 41.07
C GLY A 76 -18.80 18.01 39.87
N ARG A 77 -17.81 17.32 39.30
CA ARG A 77 -17.02 17.79 38.16
C ARG A 77 -17.93 18.13 36.96
N LEU A 78 -17.87 19.37 36.46
CA LEU A 78 -18.73 19.86 35.37
C LEU A 78 -18.68 18.91 34.16
N LYS A 79 -19.85 18.39 33.76
CA LYS A 79 -20.01 17.61 32.53
C LYS A 79 -20.05 18.54 31.32
N LYS A 80 -19.52 18.06 30.20
CA LYS A 80 -19.53 18.80 28.94
C LYS A 80 -20.20 17.96 27.87
N SER A 81 -20.87 18.63 26.96
CA SER A 81 -21.36 18.04 25.72
C SER A 81 -20.41 18.44 24.59
N PHE A 82 -20.14 17.51 23.68
CA PHE A 82 -19.25 17.74 22.54
C PHE A 82 -19.98 17.39 21.24
N ARG A 83 -19.78 18.19 20.19
CA ARG A 83 -20.26 17.90 18.84
C ARG A 83 -19.25 18.36 17.79
N ILE A 84 -19.24 17.72 16.62
CA ILE A 84 -18.46 18.20 15.48
C ILE A 84 -19.03 19.53 14.98
N HIS A 85 -18.15 20.48 14.68
CA HIS A 85 -18.54 21.79 14.16
C HIS A 85 -19.17 21.68 12.77
N ASP A 86 -20.20 22.49 12.50
CA ASP A 86 -20.99 22.41 11.26
C ASP A 86 -20.14 22.70 10.01
N ASP A 87 -19.12 23.56 10.10
CA ASP A 87 -18.13 23.78 9.03
C ASP A 87 -17.41 22.50 8.59
N VAL A 88 -17.13 21.57 9.50
CA VAL A 88 -16.52 20.28 9.16
C VAL A 88 -17.52 19.43 8.40
N ALA A 89 -18.79 19.43 8.81
CA ALA A 89 -19.87 18.75 8.10
C ALA A 89 -20.05 19.31 6.68
N ASN A 90 -19.99 20.63 6.52
CA ASN A 90 -20.08 21.31 5.22
C ASN A 90 -18.89 20.92 4.31
N LYS A 91 -17.67 20.96 4.84
CA LYS A 91 -16.46 20.50 4.11
C LYS A 91 -16.57 19.03 3.70
N LEU A 92 -17.13 18.17 4.56
CA LEU A 92 -17.38 16.76 4.26
C LEU A 92 -18.46 16.56 3.20
N GLY A 93 -19.53 17.35 3.23
CA GLY A 93 -20.58 17.34 2.21
C GLY A 93 -20.01 17.61 0.82
N ILE A 94 -19.22 18.69 0.69
CA ILE A 94 -18.52 19.05 -0.55
C ILE A 94 -17.55 17.94 -0.99
N ALA A 95 -16.71 17.45 -0.07
CA ALA A 95 -15.78 16.36 -0.37
C ALA A 95 -16.52 15.09 -0.83
N SER A 96 -17.66 14.77 -0.22
CA SER A 96 -18.45 13.59 -0.58
C SER A 96 -19.11 13.67 -1.96
N LEU A 97 -19.50 14.87 -2.39
CA LEU A 97 -20.03 15.10 -3.74
C LEU A 97 -18.94 14.83 -4.79
N ILE A 98 -17.72 15.30 -4.53
CA ILE A 98 -16.56 15.05 -5.39
C ILE A 98 -16.19 13.55 -5.38
N SER A 99 -16.13 12.92 -4.21
CA SER A 99 -15.76 11.51 -4.09
C SER A 99 -16.81 10.54 -4.65
N ARG A 100 -18.11 10.89 -4.63
CA ARG A 100 -19.17 10.06 -5.23
C ARG A 100 -19.02 9.91 -6.75
N LEU A 101 -18.29 10.79 -7.42
CA LEU A 101 -17.97 10.70 -8.83
C LEU A 101 -16.82 9.71 -9.13
N LEU A 102 -16.13 9.18 -8.11
CA LEU A 102 -14.89 8.38 -8.23
C LEU A 102 -14.99 6.94 -7.66
N ASP A 103 -16.20 6.49 -7.35
CA ASP A 103 -16.56 5.12 -6.91
C ASP A 103 -16.00 4.63 -5.56
N VAL A 104 -16.72 3.65 -4.99
CA VAL A 104 -16.78 3.22 -3.59
C VAL A 104 -15.42 3.03 -2.92
N ALA A 105 -15.24 3.70 -1.78
CA ALA A 105 -14.21 3.42 -0.79
C ALA A 105 -14.15 1.92 -0.40
N PRO A 106 -13.23 1.13 -0.99
CA PRO A 106 -13.33 -0.34 -0.93
C PRO A 106 -13.00 -0.88 0.47
N HIS A 107 -12.26 -0.10 1.26
CA HIS A 107 -11.70 -0.52 2.55
C HIS A 107 -12.36 0.14 3.75
N LEU A 108 -13.61 0.61 3.65
CA LEU A 108 -14.28 1.27 4.77
C LEU A 108 -14.30 0.38 6.03
N GLY A 109 -14.64 -0.92 5.88
CA GLY A 109 -14.63 -1.86 7.01
C GLY A 109 -13.25 -2.00 7.68
N VAL A 110 -12.17 -1.99 6.89
CA VAL A 110 -10.79 -1.99 7.41
C VAL A 110 -10.49 -0.70 8.17
N VAL A 111 -10.86 0.45 7.62
CA VAL A 111 -10.68 1.75 8.27
C VAL A 111 -11.44 1.79 9.60
N GLU A 112 -12.68 1.29 9.64
CA GLU A 112 -13.46 1.21 10.87
C GLU A 112 -12.80 0.31 11.91
N HIS A 113 -12.33 -0.88 11.52
CA HIS A 113 -11.60 -1.79 12.41
C HIS A 113 -10.31 -1.15 12.95
N LEU A 114 -9.57 -0.44 12.10
CA LEU A 114 -8.36 0.27 12.49
C LEU A 114 -8.64 1.40 13.49
N ILE A 115 -9.84 1.98 13.56
CA ILE A 115 -10.15 3.08 14.47
C ILE A 115 -10.94 2.63 15.72
N LYS A 116 -11.93 1.75 15.56
CA LYS A 116 -12.86 1.30 16.63
C LYS A 116 -12.55 -0.10 17.17
N GLY A 117 -11.78 -0.91 16.45
CA GLY A 117 -11.60 -2.32 16.75
C GLY A 117 -10.75 -2.62 17.99
N PRO A 118 -10.70 -3.91 18.41
CA PRO A 118 -9.89 -4.40 19.53
C PRO A 118 -8.41 -4.03 19.36
N TYR A 119 -7.62 -4.29 20.40
CA TYR A 119 -6.18 -4.06 20.33
C TYR A 119 -5.59 -4.85 19.14
N ILE A 120 -4.96 -4.13 18.22
CA ILE A 120 -4.22 -4.70 17.10
C ILE A 120 -2.81 -4.99 17.60
N HIS A 121 -2.35 -6.23 17.44
CA HIS A 121 -1.00 -6.60 17.81
C HIS A 121 0.00 -6.10 16.76
N ALA A 122 1.16 -5.62 17.22
CA ALA A 122 2.29 -5.28 16.38
C ALA A 122 3.11 -6.55 16.12
N THR A 123 2.54 -7.48 15.36
CA THR A 123 3.14 -8.76 15.00
C THR A 123 3.09 -8.96 13.50
N ARG A 124 3.97 -9.82 12.97
CA ARG A 124 3.95 -10.19 11.56
C ARG A 124 2.73 -11.07 11.22
N PRO A 125 2.33 -11.18 9.93
CA PRO A 125 1.15 -11.95 9.52
C PRO A 125 1.21 -13.45 9.85
N ASP A 126 2.42 -14.01 9.99
CA ASP A 126 2.70 -15.42 10.26
C ASP A 126 2.48 -15.80 11.74
N VAL A 127 2.44 -14.84 12.65
CA VAL A 127 2.21 -15.12 14.07
C VAL A 127 0.73 -15.45 14.28
N GLU A 128 0.45 -16.68 14.71
CA GLU A 128 -0.87 -17.05 15.20
C GLU A 128 -1.18 -16.24 16.46
N ILE A 129 -2.27 -15.49 16.42
CA ILE A 129 -2.80 -14.83 17.62
C ILE A 129 -3.94 -15.72 18.09
N TYR A 130 -3.70 -16.47 19.16
CA TYR A 130 -4.77 -17.18 19.86
C TYR A 130 -5.85 -16.13 20.21
N ALA A 131 -6.98 -16.21 19.53
CA ALA A 131 -8.15 -15.43 19.88
C ALA A 131 -8.47 -15.76 21.33
N MET A 132 -8.38 -14.76 22.22
CA MET A 132 -8.83 -14.96 23.60
C MET A 132 -10.30 -15.38 23.53
N PRO A 133 -10.68 -16.51 24.16
CA PRO A 133 -12.04 -17.03 24.04
C PRO A 133 -13.04 -15.99 24.57
N ALA A 134 -14.16 -15.83 23.86
CA ALA A 134 -15.17 -14.80 24.12
C ALA A 134 -15.70 -14.76 25.58
N ASN A 135 -15.49 -15.82 26.36
CA ASN A 135 -15.88 -15.93 27.76
C ASN A 135 -15.00 -15.12 28.74
N THR A 136 -13.79 -14.67 28.36
CA THR A 136 -12.97 -13.78 29.22
C THR A 136 -13.35 -12.29 29.08
N VAL A 137 -14.07 -11.91 28.01
CA VAL A 137 -14.49 -10.52 27.76
C VAL A 137 -15.47 -9.99 28.83
N ARG A 138 -16.21 -10.88 29.51
CA ARG A 138 -17.08 -10.49 30.64
C ARG A 138 -16.37 -10.47 32.00
N ALA A 139 -15.27 -11.20 32.17
CA ALA A 139 -14.57 -11.29 33.46
C ALA A 139 -13.49 -10.20 33.63
N GLU A 140 -12.95 -9.66 32.54
CA GLU A 140 -11.82 -8.73 32.53
C GLU A 140 -12.18 -7.23 32.53
N GLN A 141 -13.47 -6.89 32.56
CA GLN A 141 -13.91 -5.50 32.80
C GLN A 141 -13.52 -5.00 34.21
N THR A 142 -13.13 -5.93 35.09
CA THR A 142 -12.57 -5.65 36.42
C THR A 142 -11.08 -5.99 36.42
N ARG A 143 -10.25 -5.00 36.05
CA ARG A 143 -8.78 -5.00 36.20
C ARG A 143 -8.02 -6.15 35.49
N ALA A 144 -8.01 -6.17 34.16
CA ALA A 144 -7.06 -6.97 33.41
C ALA A 144 -5.74 -6.21 33.14
N ALA A 145 -4.62 -6.87 33.40
CA ALA A 145 -3.29 -6.37 33.10
C ALA A 145 -3.17 -6.09 31.61
N VAL A 146 -2.89 -4.82 31.27
CA VAL A 146 -2.63 -4.37 29.91
C VAL A 146 -1.53 -5.26 29.32
N PRO A 147 -1.75 -5.96 28.18
CA PRO A 147 -0.68 -6.65 27.47
C PRO A 147 0.50 -5.68 27.34
N ASN A 148 1.73 -6.15 27.59
CA ASN A 148 2.93 -5.31 27.54
C ASN A 148 2.83 -4.35 26.34
N ARG A 149 2.76 -3.03 26.57
CA ARG A 149 2.37 -2.02 25.55
C ARG A 149 3.23 -2.06 24.28
N THR A 150 4.38 -2.73 24.35
CA THR A 150 5.29 -3.02 23.25
C THR A 150 4.72 -4.00 22.21
N SER A 151 3.79 -4.89 22.57
CA SER A 151 3.18 -5.88 21.67
C SER A 151 1.98 -5.35 20.88
N LEU A 152 1.52 -4.12 21.16
CA LEU A 152 0.36 -3.52 20.52
C LEU A 152 0.76 -2.46 19.49
N LEU A 153 -0.01 -2.39 18.41
CA LEU A 153 0.10 -1.35 17.40
C LEU A 153 -0.43 -0.03 17.96
N SER A 154 0.45 0.97 18.04
CA SER A 154 0.09 2.29 18.56
C SER A 154 -1.07 2.93 17.78
N ARG A 155 -1.88 3.76 18.44
CA ARG A 155 -2.98 4.51 17.79
C ARG A 155 -2.52 5.35 16.60
N SER A 156 -1.34 5.94 16.70
CA SER A 156 -0.73 6.67 15.59
C SER A 156 -0.43 5.74 14.39
N ASN A 157 0.08 4.52 14.61
CA ASN A 157 0.27 3.57 13.51
C ASN A 157 -1.06 3.09 12.93
N ARG A 158 -2.07 2.89 13.77
CA ARG A 158 -3.44 2.58 13.34
C ARG A 158 -4.03 3.71 12.50
N LEU A 159 -3.83 4.97 12.90
CA LEU A 159 -4.23 6.15 12.13
C LEU A 159 -3.53 6.18 10.76
N LEU A 160 -2.22 5.93 10.72
CA LEU A 160 -1.47 5.90 9.47
C LEU A 160 -2.03 4.85 8.50
N LEU A 161 -2.27 3.63 8.99
CA LEU A 161 -2.90 2.58 8.20
C LEU A 161 -4.32 2.99 7.75
N ALA A 162 -5.12 3.60 8.62
CA ALA A 162 -6.47 4.03 8.30
C ALA A 162 -6.47 5.10 7.18
N VAL A 163 -5.55 6.06 7.23
CA VAL A 163 -5.37 7.07 6.17
C VAL A 163 -4.89 6.41 4.88
N LEU A 164 -3.93 5.48 4.92
CA LEU A 164 -3.50 4.77 3.72
C LEU A 164 -4.64 3.94 3.12
N SER A 165 -5.38 3.18 3.93
CA SER A 165 -6.53 2.37 3.50
C SER A 165 -7.66 3.23 2.93
N ALA A 166 -7.86 4.44 3.45
CA ALA A 166 -8.82 5.41 2.92
C ALA A 166 -8.48 5.92 1.51
N HIS A 167 -7.20 5.85 1.12
CA HIS A 167 -6.69 6.29 -0.19
C HIS A 167 -6.23 5.13 -1.08
N ALA A 168 -6.47 3.89 -0.66
CA ALA A 168 -6.05 2.70 -1.39
C ALA A 168 -7.10 2.28 -2.42
N ASP A 169 -6.64 1.81 -3.57
CA ASP A 169 -7.47 1.10 -4.54
C ASP A 169 -7.94 -0.26 -4.00
N ARG A 170 -8.73 -1.01 -4.77
CA ARG A 170 -9.26 -2.33 -4.37
C ARG A 170 -8.18 -3.36 -4.01
N PHE A 171 -6.95 -3.22 -4.51
CA PHE A 171 -5.82 -4.10 -4.22
C PHE A 171 -4.97 -3.65 -3.03
N GLY A 172 -5.30 -2.50 -2.42
CA GLY A 172 -4.52 -1.93 -1.33
C GLY A 172 -3.37 -1.03 -1.81
N VAL A 173 -3.36 -0.61 -3.08
CA VAL A 173 -2.32 0.27 -3.63
C VAL A 173 -2.65 1.73 -3.34
N VAL A 174 -1.67 2.46 -2.79
CA VAL A 174 -1.72 3.91 -2.57
C VAL A 174 -0.59 4.57 -3.33
N ASN A 175 -0.88 5.35 -4.37
CA ASN A 175 0.10 6.11 -5.17
C ASN A 175 -0.22 7.62 -5.24
N SER A 176 -1.28 8.06 -4.56
CA SER A 176 -1.79 9.43 -4.64
C SER A 176 -1.22 10.37 -3.57
N LEU A 177 -0.52 9.84 -2.56
CA LEU A 177 -0.09 10.59 -1.38
C LEU A 177 1.43 10.81 -1.31
N GLY A 178 1.84 12.07 -1.19
CA GLY A 178 3.22 12.42 -0.87
C GLY A 178 3.50 12.48 0.64
N ASN A 179 4.77 12.45 1.05
CA ASN A 179 5.14 12.53 2.48
C ASN A 179 4.56 13.78 3.19
N VAL A 180 4.57 14.94 2.52
CA VAL A 180 4.01 16.19 3.06
C VAL A 180 2.50 16.06 3.29
N GLU A 181 1.81 15.42 2.35
CA GLU A 181 0.38 15.21 2.44
C GLU A 181 0.04 14.19 3.54
N LEU A 182 0.78 13.09 3.63
CA LEU A 182 0.65 12.13 4.73
C LEU A 182 0.84 12.82 6.09
N CYS A 183 1.92 13.60 6.27
CA CYS A 183 2.14 14.38 7.49
C CYS A 183 0.96 15.30 7.82
N ARG A 184 0.37 15.95 6.82
CA ARG A 184 -0.77 16.86 6.98
C ARG A 184 -2.07 16.12 7.36
N LEU A 185 -2.31 14.96 6.76
CA LEU A 185 -3.51 14.15 7.04
C LEU A 185 -3.42 13.46 8.40
N THR A 186 -2.24 12.99 8.79
CA THR A 186 -2.04 12.26 10.05
C THR A 186 -1.62 13.13 11.22
N GLY A 187 -1.12 14.35 10.99
CA GLY A 187 -0.55 15.20 12.04
C GLY A 187 0.81 14.72 12.54
N PHE A 188 1.63 14.10 11.68
CA PHE A 188 2.99 13.65 12.02
C PHE A 188 4.07 14.63 11.58
N GLU A 189 5.15 14.65 12.36
CA GLU A 189 6.45 15.12 11.88
C GLU A 189 7.07 14.12 10.88
N GLN A 190 7.91 14.61 9.97
CA GLN A 190 8.50 13.79 8.91
C GLN A 190 9.34 12.61 9.44
N THR A 191 10.11 12.84 10.51
CA THR A 191 10.94 11.81 11.16
C THR A 191 10.06 10.71 11.76
N SER A 192 8.98 11.10 12.44
CA SER A 192 8.00 10.17 13.00
C SER A 192 7.30 9.37 11.90
N LEU A 193 6.90 10.01 10.80
CA LEU A 193 6.27 9.31 9.67
C LEU A 193 7.19 8.21 9.11
N LYS A 194 8.47 8.51 8.86
CA LYS A 194 9.46 7.53 8.36
C LYS A 194 9.61 6.33 9.30
N GLN A 195 9.76 6.58 10.60
CA GLN A 195 9.87 5.50 11.60
C GLN A 195 8.63 4.61 11.65
N ARG A 196 7.43 5.22 11.51
CA ARG A 196 6.17 4.48 11.52
C ARG A 196 5.96 3.65 10.27
N ILE A 197 6.26 4.21 9.09
CA ILE A 197 6.24 3.44 7.83
C ILE A 197 7.19 2.25 7.95
N LYS A 198 8.42 2.47 8.40
CA LYS A 198 9.40 1.39 8.61
C LYS A 198 8.84 0.30 9.53
N LYS A 199 8.29 0.68 10.69
CA LYS A 199 7.68 -0.27 11.63
C LYS A 199 6.51 -1.04 11.01
N LEU A 200 5.67 -0.39 10.20
CA LEU A 200 4.53 -1.05 9.53
C LEU A 200 4.98 -2.04 8.45
N ILE A 201 6.09 -1.75 7.76
CA ILE A 201 6.74 -2.68 6.83
C ILE A 201 7.35 -3.87 7.59
N GLU A 202 8.10 -3.61 8.66
CA GLU A 202 8.71 -4.65 9.50
C GLU A 202 7.66 -5.61 10.08
N MET A 203 6.48 -5.09 10.43
CA MET A 203 5.35 -5.88 10.92
C MET A 203 4.48 -6.45 9.79
N GLY A 204 4.79 -6.20 8.52
CA GLY A 204 4.08 -6.78 7.38
C GLY A 204 2.67 -6.21 7.09
N PHE A 205 2.27 -5.11 7.74
CA PHE A 205 1.04 -4.38 7.41
C PHE A 205 1.15 -3.64 6.06
N ILE A 206 2.37 -3.29 5.66
CA ILE A 206 2.70 -2.78 4.33
C ILE A 206 3.54 -3.85 3.64
N ARG A 207 3.04 -4.40 2.52
CA ARG A 207 3.75 -5.40 1.71
C ARG A 207 4.99 -4.80 1.08
N ARG A 208 4.84 -3.59 0.53
CA ARG A 208 5.89 -2.89 -0.22
C ARG A 208 5.72 -1.37 -0.09
N HIS A 209 6.84 -0.67 -0.02
CA HIS A 209 6.92 0.78 -0.11
C HIS A 209 8.00 1.15 -1.10
N VAL A 210 7.65 1.92 -2.13
CA VAL A 210 8.58 2.51 -3.08
C VAL A 210 8.61 4.02 -2.81
N PRO A 211 9.76 4.57 -2.36
CA PRO A 211 9.88 6.00 -2.10
C PRO A 211 9.60 6.86 -3.34
N GLY A 212 8.92 7.98 -3.17
CA GLY A 212 8.76 8.97 -4.24
C GLY A 212 10.09 9.58 -4.68
N VAL A 213 10.19 9.95 -5.95
CA VAL A 213 11.42 10.46 -6.56
C VAL A 213 11.17 11.78 -7.29
N ALA A 214 12.03 12.75 -7.04
CA ALA A 214 12.14 13.97 -7.84
C ALA A 214 13.38 13.82 -8.73
N SER A 215 13.19 13.45 -9.98
CA SER A 215 14.26 13.22 -10.95
C SER A 215 13.96 13.95 -12.25
N PRO A 216 14.98 14.48 -12.96
CA PRO A 216 14.80 15.06 -14.28
C PRO A 216 14.40 14.02 -15.35
N ILE A 217 14.48 12.72 -15.05
CA ILE A 217 14.10 11.63 -15.95
C ILE A 217 12.57 11.59 -16.17
N PHE A 218 11.80 11.83 -15.11
CA PHE A 218 10.35 11.68 -15.13
C PHE A 218 9.66 13.00 -15.46
N ALA A 219 8.51 12.92 -16.13
CA ALA A 219 7.73 14.10 -16.52
C ALA A 219 7.39 14.95 -15.30
N GLU A 220 6.99 14.29 -14.22
CA GLU A 220 6.61 14.90 -12.95
C GLU A 220 7.34 14.27 -11.76
N LYS A 221 7.23 14.92 -10.60
CA LYS A 221 7.68 14.34 -9.35
C LYS A 221 6.80 13.15 -8.97
N LEU A 222 7.39 11.97 -8.91
CA LEU A 222 6.67 10.75 -8.54
C LEU A 222 6.44 10.71 -7.02
N LYS A 223 5.21 10.41 -6.63
CA LYS A 223 4.80 10.23 -5.23
C LYS A 223 5.23 8.84 -4.72
N SER A 224 5.20 8.65 -3.41
CA SER A 224 5.50 7.35 -2.82
C SER A 224 4.37 6.37 -3.14
N SER A 225 4.74 5.13 -3.43
CA SER A 225 3.79 4.04 -3.67
C SER A 225 3.81 3.06 -2.50
N TYR A 226 2.64 2.74 -1.96
CA TYR A 226 2.46 1.77 -0.88
C TYR A 226 1.56 0.65 -1.36
N VAL A 227 1.90 -0.59 -1.01
CA VAL A 227 1.02 -1.75 -1.17
C VAL A 227 0.67 -2.26 0.21
N LEU A 228 -0.59 -2.11 0.61
CA LEU A 228 -1.08 -2.54 1.91
C LEU A 228 -1.30 -4.05 1.93
N ASN A 229 -1.01 -4.67 3.08
CA ASN A 229 -1.33 -6.07 3.28
C ASN A 229 -2.77 -6.21 3.77
N LEU A 230 -3.71 -6.23 2.83
CA LEU A 230 -5.12 -6.43 3.13
C LEU A 230 -5.42 -7.82 3.71
N ASN A 231 -4.51 -8.79 3.54
CA ASN A 231 -4.62 -10.15 4.09
C ASN A 231 -3.90 -10.30 5.45
N HIS A 232 -3.45 -9.20 6.05
CA HIS A 232 -2.83 -9.25 7.37
C HIS A 232 -3.83 -9.79 8.39
N ARG A 233 -3.49 -10.84 9.15
CA ARG A 233 -4.41 -11.52 10.09
C ARG A 233 -5.06 -10.60 11.13
N GLN A 234 -4.36 -9.54 11.52
CA GLN A 234 -4.89 -8.50 12.42
C GLN A 234 -5.92 -7.56 11.78
N ILE A 235 -5.99 -7.53 10.45
CA ILE A 235 -7.01 -6.82 9.66
C ILE A 235 -8.15 -7.78 9.32
N THR A 236 -7.85 -9.03 8.93
CA THR A 236 -8.81 -9.93 8.26
C THR A 236 -9.67 -10.81 9.16
N LEU A 237 -9.58 -10.73 10.49
CA LEU A 237 -10.39 -11.54 11.44
C LEU A 237 -10.53 -13.04 11.08
N GLY A 238 -9.54 -13.61 10.37
CA GLY A 238 -9.49 -15.04 10.01
C GLY A 238 -9.83 -15.38 8.55
N THR A 239 -10.20 -14.44 7.68
CA THR A 239 -10.42 -14.73 6.25
C THR A 239 -9.83 -13.64 5.36
N ASP A 240 -8.93 -14.02 4.47
CA ASP A 240 -8.28 -13.12 3.52
C ASP A 240 -9.30 -12.29 2.73
N MET A 241 -9.09 -10.98 2.70
CA MET A 241 -9.97 -10.05 1.99
C MET A 241 -9.77 -10.13 0.48
N ILE A 242 -8.57 -10.47 0.03
CA ILE A 242 -8.21 -10.50 -1.39
C ILE A 242 -7.58 -11.83 -1.74
N GLY A 243 -7.91 -12.36 -2.92
CA GLY A 243 -7.29 -13.59 -3.40
C GLY A 243 -5.83 -13.34 -3.78
N PHE A 244 -5.02 -14.41 -3.80
CA PHE A 244 -3.64 -14.30 -4.23
C PHE A 244 -3.20 -15.54 -5.02
N VAL A 245 -2.30 -15.33 -5.98
CA VAL A 245 -1.64 -16.39 -6.72
C VAL A 245 -0.15 -16.16 -6.67
N VAL A 246 0.60 -17.20 -6.28
CA VAL A 246 2.05 -17.23 -6.31
C VAL A 246 2.48 -18.25 -7.35
N HIS A 247 3.33 -17.82 -8.27
CA HIS A 247 4.03 -18.69 -9.20
C HIS A 247 5.51 -18.76 -8.80
N GLU A 248 6.08 -19.95 -8.71
CA GLU A 248 7.51 -20.20 -8.50
C GLU A 248 8.05 -21.11 -9.61
N CYS A 249 9.10 -20.67 -10.29
CA CYS A 249 9.89 -21.44 -11.23
C CYS A 249 11.24 -21.77 -10.58
N VAL A 250 11.48 -23.05 -10.30
CA VAL A 250 12.66 -23.54 -9.56
C VAL A 250 13.82 -23.87 -10.51
N ASP A 251 13.52 -24.27 -11.74
CA ASP A 251 14.52 -24.67 -12.73
C ASP A 251 14.84 -23.51 -13.69
N GLY A 252 16.05 -23.49 -14.25
CA GLY A 252 16.67 -22.39 -15.02
C GLY A 252 15.90 -21.82 -16.22
N GLY A 253 14.64 -22.23 -16.47
CA GLY A 253 13.70 -21.46 -17.28
C GLY A 253 13.28 -20.13 -16.65
N ALA A 254 13.69 -19.84 -15.41
CA ALA A 254 13.59 -18.51 -14.81
C ALA A 254 14.53 -17.46 -15.46
N ASP A 255 15.58 -17.89 -16.17
CA ASP A 255 16.55 -17.00 -16.84
C ASP A 255 15.98 -16.32 -18.11
N ASP A 256 14.78 -16.72 -18.58
CA ASP A 256 14.17 -16.21 -19.81
C ASP A 256 13.26 -14.97 -19.61
N VAL A 257 12.97 -14.57 -18.37
CA VAL A 257 12.04 -13.46 -18.12
C VAL A 257 12.76 -12.12 -18.07
N ARG A 258 13.03 -11.56 -19.25
CA ARG A 258 13.62 -10.22 -19.37
C ARG A 258 12.62 -9.13 -19.01
N TYR A 259 12.81 -8.53 -17.84
CA TYR A 259 12.03 -7.37 -17.37
C TYR A 259 12.95 -6.36 -16.67
N LEU A 260 12.46 -5.55 -15.73
CA LEU A 260 13.29 -4.48 -15.14
C LEU A 260 14.41 -4.95 -14.21
N GLY A 261 14.32 -6.16 -13.68
CA GLY A 261 15.44 -6.84 -13.00
C GLY A 261 16.70 -6.88 -13.87
N ASP A 262 16.57 -7.23 -15.15
CA ASP A 262 17.70 -7.32 -16.08
C ASP A 262 18.27 -5.95 -16.41
N VAL A 263 17.39 -4.95 -16.60
CA VAL A 263 17.80 -3.55 -16.75
C VAL A 263 18.60 -3.09 -15.52
N TRP A 264 18.15 -3.47 -14.32
CA TRP A 264 18.86 -3.18 -13.09
C TRP A 264 20.23 -3.89 -13.02
N PHE A 265 20.30 -5.17 -13.41
CA PHE A 265 21.56 -5.91 -13.46
C PHE A 265 22.55 -5.31 -14.45
N ASP A 266 22.11 -4.98 -15.67
CA ASP A 266 22.93 -4.31 -16.70
C ASP A 266 23.43 -2.94 -16.21
N LEU A 267 22.57 -2.17 -15.52
CA LEU A 267 22.96 -0.89 -14.89
C LEU A 267 24.03 -1.07 -13.81
N GLU A 268 23.91 -2.08 -12.95
CA GLU A 268 24.89 -2.35 -11.89
C GLU A 268 26.21 -2.85 -12.46
N LEU A 269 26.18 -3.71 -13.48
CA LEU A 269 27.36 -4.15 -14.25
C LEU A 269 28.10 -2.96 -14.87
N TRP A 270 27.35 -2.00 -15.43
CA TRP A 270 27.89 -0.79 -16.03
C TRP A 270 28.48 0.19 -15.00
N ARG A 271 27.82 0.33 -13.84
CA ARG A 271 28.26 1.21 -12.75
C ARG A 271 29.51 0.69 -12.03
N ASN A 272 29.67 -0.63 -11.97
CA ASN A 272 30.74 -1.26 -11.21
C ASN A 272 32.12 -1.00 -11.87
N PRO A 273 33.05 -0.30 -11.19
CA PRO A 273 34.36 0.03 -11.73
C PRO A 273 35.20 -1.20 -12.17
N ALA A 274 34.97 -2.36 -11.55
CA ALA A 274 35.71 -3.59 -11.85
C ALA A 274 35.28 -4.25 -13.17
N THR A 275 34.07 -3.97 -13.65
CA THR A 275 33.48 -4.54 -14.88
C THR A 275 33.26 -3.50 -15.98
N LYS A 276 33.33 -2.21 -15.65
CA LYS A 276 33.08 -1.08 -16.55
C LYS A 276 33.92 -1.05 -17.84
N HIS A 277 35.10 -1.67 -17.83
CA HIS A 277 35.99 -1.77 -19.01
C HIS A 277 35.94 -3.14 -19.68
N LYS A 278 35.17 -4.08 -19.14
CA LYS A 278 35.06 -5.45 -19.67
C LYS A 278 33.91 -5.61 -20.65
N TYR A 279 32.90 -4.74 -20.59
CA TYR A 279 31.72 -4.82 -21.44
C TYR A 279 31.51 -3.54 -22.22
N SER A 280 31.32 -3.67 -23.53
CA SER A 280 30.81 -2.59 -24.37
C SER A 280 29.30 -2.42 -24.16
N LEU A 281 28.75 -1.22 -24.36
CA LEU A 281 27.30 -1.00 -24.35
C LEU A 281 26.56 -1.89 -25.37
N SER A 282 27.24 -2.28 -26.44
CA SER A 282 26.72 -3.18 -27.47
C SER A 282 26.59 -4.65 -27.02
N GLU A 283 27.20 -5.02 -25.89
CA GLU A 283 27.19 -6.39 -25.36
C GLU A 283 26.12 -6.58 -24.27
N LEU A 284 25.48 -5.48 -23.83
CA LEU A 284 24.39 -5.51 -22.86
C LEU A 284 23.06 -5.84 -23.56
N SER A 285 22.16 -6.49 -22.83
CA SER A 285 20.81 -6.77 -23.32
C SER A 285 19.94 -5.51 -23.38
N THR A 286 20.23 -4.55 -22.50
CA THR A 286 19.55 -3.27 -22.38
C THR A 286 20.13 -2.24 -23.37
N PRO A 287 19.29 -1.55 -24.17
CA PRO A 287 19.76 -0.56 -25.13
C PRO A 287 20.56 0.58 -24.52
N ALA A 288 21.48 1.13 -25.32
CA ALA A 288 22.39 2.17 -24.88
C ALA A 288 21.66 3.41 -24.37
N SER A 289 20.58 3.88 -25.02
CA SER A 289 19.84 5.05 -24.54
C SER A 289 19.20 4.82 -23.17
N VAL A 290 18.74 3.60 -22.88
CA VAL A 290 18.15 3.22 -21.59
C VAL A 290 19.21 3.22 -20.50
N ILE A 291 20.36 2.56 -20.73
CA ILE A 291 21.49 2.57 -19.78
C ILE A 291 21.95 4.01 -19.53
N ARG A 292 22.06 4.80 -20.59
CA ARG A 292 22.51 6.20 -20.53
C ARG A 292 21.55 7.09 -19.74
N LEU A 293 20.24 6.89 -19.89
CA LEU A 293 19.18 7.61 -19.17
C LEU A 293 19.23 7.31 -17.66
N PHE A 294 19.45 6.06 -17.29
CA PHE A 294 19.35 5.61 -15.89
C PHE A 294 20.70 5.44 -15.17
N ARG A 295 21.84 5.71 -15.81
CA ARG A 295 23.18 5.41 -15.23
C ARG A 295 23.44 5.98 -13.83
N TYR A 296 22.80 7.10 -13.47
CA TYR A 296 22.92 7.75 -12.15
C TYR A 296 21.62 7.72 -11.35
N ALA A 297 20.58 7.07 -11.87
CA ALA A 297 19.29 6.97 -11.20
C ALA A 297 19.42 6.05 -9.96
N PRO A 298 18.94 6.47 -8.77
CA PRO A 298 18.95 5.62 -7.59
C PRO A 298 18.02 4.42 -7.78
N LYS A 299 18.23 3.33 -7.00
CA LYS A 299 17.41 2.11 -7.08
C LYS A 299 15.91 2.39 -7.07
N HIS A 300 15.45 3.25 -6.15
CA HIS A 300 14.04 3.56 -6.02
C HIS A 300 13.44 4.26 -7.26
N ALA A 301 14.23 4.89 -8.13
CA ALA A 301 13.75 5.41 -9.40
C ALA A 301 13.40 4.28 -10.39
N ILE A 302 14.18 3.19 -10.38
CA ILE A 302 13.91 1.99 -11.17
C ILE A 302 12.74 1.21 -10.58
N GLU A 303 12.66 1.11 -9.24
CA GLU A 303 11.50 0.51 -8.56
C GLU A 303 10.20 1.29 -8.83
N GLN A 304 10.26 2.62 -9.03
CA GLN A 304 9.10 3.42 -9.46
C GLN A 304 8.69 3.10 -10.90
N LEU A 305 9.66 2.96 -11.82
CA LEU A 305 9.39 2.50 -13.18
C LEU A 305 8.76 1.09 -13.16
N GLU A 306 9.28 0.19 -12.34
CA GLU A 306 8.72 -1.17 -12.17
C GLU A 306 7.28 -1.14 -11.67
N PHE A 307 7.02 -0.30 -10.68
CA PHE A 307 5.69 -0.14 -10.11
C PHE A 307 4.69 0.38 -11.15
N PHE A 308 5.12 1.31 -11.99
CA PHE A 308 4.33 1.86 -13.09
C PHE A 308 4.07 0.80 -14.17
N LEU A 309 5.12 0.16 -14.69
CA LEU A 309 5.00 -0.83 -15.75
C LEU A 309 4.22 -2.07 -15.28
N SER A 310 4.41 -2.56 -14.05
CA SER A 310 3.62 -3.68 -13.50
C SER A 310 2.12 -3.34 -13.41
N GLY A 311 1.79 -2.06 -13.20
CA GLY A 311 0.42 -1.57 -13.33
C GLY A 311 -0.11 -1.70 -14.76
N ARG A 312 0.64 -1.24 -15.76
CA ARG A 312 0.28 -1.38 -17.17
C ARG A 312 0.15 -2.84 -17.61
N VAL A 313 1.01 -3.73 -17.11
CA VAL A 313 0.90 -5.18 -17.33
C VAL A 313 -0.41 -5.72 -16.74
N SER A 314 -0.76 -5.30 -15.53
CA SER A 314 -2.01 -5.70 -14.87
C SER A 314 -3.23 -5.24 -15.67
N ASP A 315 -3.25 -3.99 -16.12
CA ASP A 315 -4.34 -3.42 -16.93
C ASP A 315 -4.47 -4.15 -18.28
N LEU A 316 -3.34 -4.41 -18.94
CA LEU A 316 -3.29 -5.11 -20.22
C LEU A 316 -3.87 -6.53 -20.11
N LEU A 317 -3.44 -7.26 -19.08
CA LEU A 317 -3.90 -8.62 -18.84
C LEU A 317 -5.39 -8.64 -18.47
N ALA A 318 -5.87 -7.69 -17.67
CA ALA A 318 -7.29 -7.61 -17.29
C ALA A 318 -8.19 -7.29 -18.49
N GLN A 319 -7.73 -6.44 -19.41
CA GLN A 319 -8.53 -6.02 -20.58
C GLN A 319 -8.43 -6.99 -21.76
N HIS A 320 -7.27 -7.65 -21.92
CA HIS A 320 -6.94 -8.37 -23.14
C HIS A 320 -6.42 -9.79 -22.90
N TRP A 321 -6.81 -10.44 -21.80
CA TRP A 321 -6.35 -11.78 -21.45
C TRP A 321 -6.32 -12.74 -22.65
N GLU A 322 -7.46 -12.93 -23.34
CA GLU A 322 -7.57 -13.85 -24.48
C GLU A 322 -6.81 -13.38 -25.72
N GLN A 323 -6.75 -12.07 -25.95
CA GLN A 323 -6.24 -11.47 -27.18
C GLN A 323 -4.70 -11.36 -27.20
N LEU A 324 -4.04 -11.56 -26.06
CA LEU A 324 -2.61 -11.30 -25.88
C LEU A 324 -1.70 -12.18 -26.76
N ASP A 325 -2.14 -13.40 -27.10
CA ASP A 325 -1.37 -14.36 -27.91
C ASP A 325 -1.55 -14.12 -29.42
N VAL A 326 -2.67 -13.51 -29.82
CA VAL A 326 -3.04 -13.28 -31.22
C VAL A 326 -2.83 -11.80 -31.62
N ALA A 327 -2.29 -11.00 -30.70
CA ALA A 327 -2.11 -9.57 -30.84
C ALA A 327 -1.23 -9.19 -32.06
N LYS A 328 -1.79 -8.35 -32.94
CA LYS A 328 -1.15 -7.82 -34.16
C LYS A 328 -0.15 -6.69 -33.87
N PRO A 329 0.70 -6.30 -34.85
CA PRO A 329 1.47 -5.06 -34.77
C PRO A 329 0.56 -3.86 -34.49
N GLY A 330 0.90 -3.03 -33.50
CA GLY A 330 0.07 -1.90 -33.04
C GLY A 330 -0.95 -2.23 -31.93
N PHE A 331 -0.90 -3.44 -31.36
CA PHE A 331 -1.68 -3.79 -30.18
C PHE A 331 -1.25 -2.96 -28.95
N ALA A 332 -2.23 -2.43 -28.20
CA ALA A 332 -2.02 -1.64 -26.98
C ALA A 332 -1.13 -0.39 -27.16
N LEU A 333 -1.32 0.38 -28.25
CA LEU A 333 -0.63 1.67 -28.46
C LEU A 333 -0.81 2.65 -27.29
N GLY A 334 -1.94 2.62 -26.58
CA GLY A 334 -2.15 3.44 -25.39
C GLY A 334 -1.10 3.22 -24.30
N ILE A 335 -0.55 2.00 -24.15
CA ILE A 335 0.54 1.73 -23.20
C ILE A 335 1.82 2.45 -23.64
N ARG A 336 2.09 2.48 -24.94
CA ARG A 336 3.25 3.18 -25.49
C ARG A 336 3.14 4.68 -25.22
N ASP A 337 1.96 5.26 -25.39
CA ASP A 337 1.69 6.66 -25.10
C ASP A 337 1.81 6.97 -23.61
N ASP A 338 1.29 6.10 -22.74
CA ASP A 338 1.45 6.20 -21.29
C ASP A 338 2.92 6.15 -20.86
N ILE A 339 3.70 5.23 -21.42
CA ILE A 339 5.16 5.15 -21.19
C ILE A 339 5.83 6.44 -21.65
N SER A 340 5.46 6.94 -22.84
CA SER A 340 5.99 8.20 -23.36
C SER A 340 5.68 9.39 -22.44
N ALA A 341 4.47 9.45 -21.89
CA ALA A 341 4.03 10.50 -20.97
C ALA A 341 4.68 10.40 -19.57
N PHE A 342 5.15 9.22 -19.18
CA PHE A 342 5.85 9.01 -17.92
C PHE A 342 7.21 9.73 -17.85
N PHE A 343 7.85 9.91 -19.00
CA PHE A 343 9.18 10.51 -19.11
C PHE A 343 9.14 12.00 -19.44
N ARG A 344 10.15 12.73 -18.94
CA ARG A 344 10.38 14.11 -19.34
C ARG A 344 10.90 14.16 -20.77
N LYS A 345 10.35 15.10 -21.54
CA LYS A 345 10.80 15.40 -22.90
C LYS A 345 11.52 16.76 -22.94
N PRO A 346 12.64 16.90 -23.70
CA PRO A 346 13.34 15.81 -24.36
C PRO A 346 14.11 14.93 -23.35
N MET A 347 14.27 13.64 -23.65
CA MET A 347 15.10 12.76 -22.83
C MET A 347 16.58 13.08 -23.03
N ARG A 348 17.30 13.27 -21.92
CA ARG A 348 18.71 13.66 -21.95
C ARG A 348 19.57 12.75 -21.11
N ASP A 349 20.78 12.56 -21.59
CA ASP A 349 21.86 11.93 -20.86
C ASP A 349 22.16 12.74 -19.59
N VAL A 350 22.11 12.08 -18.43
CA VAL A 350 22.36 12.73 -17.13
C VAL A 350 23.81 13.22 -17.01
N LYS A 351 24.77 12.63 -17.75
CA LYS A 351 26.20 12.98 -17.69
C LYS A 351 26.52 14.27 -18.45
N ASP A 352 26.03 14.40 -19.67
CA ASP A 352 26.45 15.45 -20.61
C ASP A 352 25.29 16.21 -21.27
N ALA A 353 24.04 15.96 -20.84
CA ALA A 353 22.82 16.56 -21.35
C ALA A 353 22.56 16.34 -22.86
N SER A 354 23.30 15.43 -23.50
CA SER A 354 23.07 15.06 -24.90
C SER A 354 21.70 14.41 -25.07
N LEU A 355 21.13 14.59 -26.26
CA LEU A 355 19.84 14.01 -26.61
C LEU A 355 19.98 12.49 -26.73
N LEU A 356 19.03 11.77 -26.12
CA LEU A 356 18.91 10.33 -26.24
C LEU A 356 17.88 9.98 -27.32
N ASP A 357 17.97 8.77 -27.85
CA ASP A 357 16.93 8.25 -28.73
C ASP A 357 15.69 7.91 -27.89
N GLU A 358 14.70 8.82 -27.89
CA GLU A 358 13.45 8.65 -27.16
C GLU A 358 12.64 7.46 -27.68
N ALA A 359 12.69 7.19 -28.99
CA ALA A 359 11.97 6.09 -29.59
C ALA A 359 12.57 4.77 -29.13
N GLU A 360 13.90 4.64 -29.10
CA GLU A 360 14.59 3.46 -28.57
C GLU A 360 14.17 3.16 -27.12
N VAL A 361 14.13 4.18 -26.25
CA VAL A 361 13.73 4.02 -24.84
C VAL A 361 12.27 3.59 -24.71
N ILE A 362 11.36 4.28 -25.40
CA ILE A 362 9.92 4.04 -25.30
C ILE A 362 9.58 2.66 -25.89
N ASP A 363 10.11 2.33 -27.07
CA ASP A 363 9.82 1.08 -27.76
C ASP A 363 10.39 -0.12 -27.00
N PHE A 364 11.59 0.00 -26.42
CA PHE A 364 12.16 -1.02 -25.56
C PHE A 364 11.27 -1.33 -24.35
N LEU A 365 10.86 -0.29 -23.60
CA LEU A 365 10.03 -0.47 -22.41
C LEU A 365 8.62 -0.97 -22.76
N TRP A 366 8.06 -0.53 -23.88
CA TRP A 366 6.78 -1.00 -24.38
C TRP A 366 6.83 -2.48 -24.77
N VAL A 367 7.80 -2.90 -25.60
CA VAL A 367 7.98 -4.30 -26.02
C VAL A 367 8.18 -5.20 -24.80
N MET A 368 9.04 -4.78 -23.87
CA MET A 368 9.29 -5.49 -22.61
C MET A 368 8.01 -5.66 -21.79
N THR A 369 7.17 -4.62 -21.70
CA THR A 369 5.88 -4.67 -20.98
C THR A 369 4.92 -5.69 -21.61
N ILE A 370 4.80 -5.72 -22.94
CA ILE A 370 3.95 -6.69 -23.64
C ILE A 370 4.48 -8.12 -23.48
N GLN A 371 5.80 -8.31 -23.61
CA GLN A 371 6.43 -9.62 -23.42
C GLN A 371 6.24 -10.14 -22.00
N PHE A 372 6.44 -9.29 -20.99
CA PHE A 372 6.25 -9.67 -19.59
C PHE A 372 4.78 -10.00 -19.29
N ALA A 373 3.82 -9.30 -19.89
CA ALA A 373 2.41 -9.67 -19.82
C ALA A 373 2.17 -11.08 -20.36
N ARG A 374 2.73 -11.42 -21.52
CA ARG A 374 2.61 -12.78 -22.11
C ARG A 374 3.18 -13.86 -21.19
N VAL A 375 4.36 -13.61 -20.62
CA VAL A 375 4.96 -14.50 -19.61
C VAL A 375 4.01 -14.68 -18.42
N CYS A 376 3.47 -13.59 -17.87
CA CYS A 376 2.52 -13.65 -16.76
C CYS A 376 1.27 -14.47 -17.15
N LYS A 377 0.69 -14.23 -18.33
CA LYS A 377 -0.47 -14.99 -18.82
C LYS A 377 -0.17 -16.49 -18.84
N VAL A 378 0.91 -16.91 -19.50
CA VAL A 378 1.30 -18.32 -19.63
C VAL A 378 1.54 -18.98 -18.28
N ARG A 379 2.13 -18.24 -17.33
CA ARG A 379 2.41 -18.74 -15.98
C ARG A 379 1.13 -18.90 -15.16
N PHE A 380 0.27 -17.90 -15.14
CA PHE A 380 -0.93 -17.90 -14.30
C PHE A 380 -2.09 -18.70 -14.91
N SER A 381 -2.19 -18.82 -16.23
CA SER A 381 -3.23 -19.61 -16.90
C SER A 381 -3.23 -21.10 -16.54
N ARG A 382 -2.15 -21.59 -15.92
CA ARG A 382 -2.00 -22.96 -15.41
C ARG A 382 -2.79 -23.23 -14.12
N VAL A 383 -3.37 -22.19 -13.51
CA VAL A 383 -4.25 -22.37 -12.35
C VAL A 383 -5.67 -22.65 -12.82
N ASP A 384 -6.16 -23.85 -12.52
CA ASP A 384 -7.52 -24.28 -12.82
C ASP A 384 -8.56 -23.62 -11.91
N GLY A 385 -9.78 -23.49 -12.42
CA GLY A 385 -10.94 -23.01 -11.66
C GLY A 385 -11.08 -21.49 -11.56
N LEU A 386 -10.23 -20.74 -12.28
CA LEU A 386 -10.32 -19.29 -12.40
C LEU A 386 -10.76 -18.87 -13.81
N VAL A 387 -11.78 -18.02 -13.89
CA VAL A 387 -12.21 -17.41 -15.16
C VAL A 387 -11.43 -16.13 -15.37
N TRP A 388 -10.16 -16.28 -15.78
CA TRP A 388 -9.17 -15.20 -15.87
C TRP A 388 -9.63 -13.96 -16.64
N SER A 389 -10.39 -14.15 -17.72
CA SER A 389 -10.93 -13.07 -18.55
C SER A 389 -11.95 -12.18 -17.83
N SER A 390 -12.47 -12.61 -16.68
CA SER A 390 -13.44 -11.86 -15.86
C SER A 390 -12.85 -11.27 -14.58
N LEU A 391 -11.59 -11.60 -14.27
CA LEU A 391 -10.94 -11.19 -13.02
C LEU A 391 -10.21 -9.86 -13.22
N ASN A 392 -10.29 -9.00 -12.21
CA ASN A 392 -9.32 -7.92 -12.06
C ASN A 392 -8.20 -8.42 -11.16
N PHE A 393 -6.97 -8.04 -11.49
CA PHE A 393 -5.83 -8.45 -10.70
C PHE A 393 -4.72 -7.41 -10.72
N ARG A 394 -3.82 -7.52 -9.75
CA ARG A 394 -2.67 -6.66 -9.59
C ARG A 394 -1.42 -7.49 -9.44
N LEU A 395 -0.51 -7.36 -10.39
CA LEU A 395 0.85 -7.88 -10.24
C LEU A 395 1.58 -7.11 -9.14
N LEU A 396 2.29 -7.86 -8.31
CA LEU A 396 3.13 -7.31 -7.26
C LEU A 396 4.56 -7.19 -7.78
N PRO A 397 5.17 -6.00 -7.71
CA PRO A 397 6.58 -5.87 -8.04
C PRO A 397 7.42 -6.57 -6.97
N SER A 398 8.29 -7.47 -7.42
CA SER A 398 9.27 -8.16 -6.60
C SER A 398 10.45 -7.22 -6.23
N ASP A 399 11.38 -7.66 -5.39
CA ASP A 399 12.65 -6.94 -5.26
C ASP A 399 13.46 -7.19 -6.53
N LEU A 400 13.84 -6.12 -7.25
CA LEU A 400 14.65 -6.18 -8.48
C LEU A 400 15.88 -7.11 -8.38
N ARG A 401 16.43 -7.31 -7.17
CA ARG A 401 17.60 -8.18 -6.93
C ARG A 401 17.28 -9.68 -6.91
N LEU A 402 16.02 -10.04 -6.69
CA LEU A 402 15.56 -11.43 -6.61
C LEU A 402 15.10 -11.96 -7.98
N GLY A 403 14.98 -11.08 -8.98
CA GLY A 403 14.50 -11.42 -10.31
C GLY A 403 13.02 -11.82 -10.32
N TYR A 404 12.62 -12.53 -11.37
CA TYR A 404 11.21 -12.91 -11.66
C TYR A 404 10.99 -14.43 -11.69
N SER A 405 11.87 -15.19 -11.03
CA SER A 405 11.67 -16.62 -10.78
C SER A 405 10.40 -16.87 -9.96
N CYS A 406 10.03 -15.93 -9.10
CA CYS A 406 8.79 -15.95 -8.34
C CYS A 406 7.94 -14.70 -8.63
N LEU A 407 6.65 -14.91 -8.93
CA LEU A 407 5.71 -13.85 -9.25
C LEU A 407 4.49 -13.93 -8.32
N GLY A 408 4.05 -12.76 -7.84
CA GLY A 408 2.84 -12.62 -7.03
C GLY A 408 1.78 -11.81 -7.76
N MET A 409 0.53 -12.26 -7.65
CA MET A 409 -0.64 -11.57 -8.17
C MET A 409 -1.74 -11.54 -7.11
N LEU A 410 -2.40 -10.38 -6.94
CA LEU A 410 -3.59 -10.23 -6.12
C LEU A 410 -4.85 -10.28 -7.01
N LEU A 411 -5.91 -10.93 -6.54
CA LEU A 411 -7.16 -11.14 -7.29
C LEU A 411 -8.34 -10.45 -6.62
N ASP A 412 -9.02 -9.59 -7.36
CA ASP A 412 -10.28 -8.97 -6.95
C ASP A 412 -11.43 -10.00 -7.05
N GLY A 413 -12.19 -10.18 -5.97
CA GLY A 413 -13.28 -11.17 -5.91
C GLY A 413 -12.88 -12.59 -5.47
N GLY A 414 -11.61 -12.81 -5.09
CA GLY A 414 -11.09 -14.11 -4.62
C GLY A 414 -10.92 -14.23 -3.10
N ALA A 415 -11.76 -13.56 -2.29
CA ALA A 415 -11.61 -13.57 -0.83
C ALA A 415 -11.51 -15.00 -0.26
N GLY A 416 -10.54 -15.24 0.62
CA GLY A 416 -10.27 -16.56 1.22
C GLY A 416 -9.74 -17.62 0.25
N SER A 417 -9.26 -17.23 -0.94
CA SER A 417 -8.69 -18.17 -1.93
C SER A 417 -7.27 -17.80 -2.35
N GLY A 418 -6.37 -18.76 -2.17
CA GLY A 418 -4.97 -18.67 -2.54
C GLY A 418 -4.54 -19.84 -3.41
N TRP A 419 -3.63 -19.59 -4.34
CA TRP A 419 -3.02 -20.64 -5.15
C TRP A 419 -1.50 -20.50 -5.15
N LEU A 420 -0.81 -21.60 -4.95
CA LEU A 420 0.62 -21.73 -5.12
C LEU A 420 0.90 -22.68 -6.28
N LEU A 421 1.49 -22.16 -7.34
CA LEU A 421 1.96 -22.90 -8.49
C LEU A 421 3.48 -23.01 -8.41
N ARG A 422 3.98 -24.24 -8.37
CA ARG A 422 5.41 -24.53 -8.34
C ARG A 422 5.80 -25.38 -9.55
N GLU A 423 6.83 -24.93 -10.25
CA GLU A 423 7.40 -25.60 -11.42
C GLU A 423 8.80 -26.09 -11.10
N VAL A 424 8.98 -27.42 -11.21
CA VAL A 424 10.27 -28.11 -11.09
C VAL A 424 10.40 -28.99 -12.33
N GLY A 425 11.23 -28.56 -13.28
CA GLY A 425 11.41 -29.19 -14.58
C GLY A 425 10.12 -29.17 -15.39
N GLU A 426 9.73 -30.33 -15.89
CA GLU A 426 8.47 -30.52 -16.62
C GLU A 426 7.26 -30.66 -15.68
N HIS A 427 7.46 -30.75 -14.36
CA HIS A 427 6.39 -30.96 -13.39
C HIS A 427 5.90 -29.62 -12.85
N ALA A 428 4.63 -29.31 -13.13
CA ALA A 428 3.91 -28.19 -12.53
C ALA A 428 2.89 -28.72 -11.50
N GLY A 429 3.01 -28.27 -10.25
CA GLY A 429 2.08 -28.60 -9.17
C GLY A 429 1.32 -27.36 -8.69
N THR A 430 -0.01 -27.46 -8.64
CA THR A 430 -0.88 -26.40 -8.09
C THR A 430 -1.40 -26.82 -6.71
N THR A 431 -1.10 -26.01 -5.69
CA THR A 431 -1.59 -26.19 -4.32
C THR A 431 -2.57 -25.07 -3.99
N LYS A 432 -3.79 -25.43 -3.57
CA LYS A 432 -4.75 -24.46 -3.03
C LYS A 432 -4.41 -24.14 -1.58
N ILE A 433 -4.37 -22.86 -1.24
CA ILE A 433 -4.05 -22.35 0.09
C ILE A 433 -5.26 -21.53 0.59
N THR A 434 -5.66 -21.74 1.83
CA THR A 434 -6.84 -21.08 2.42
C THR A 434 -6.55 -19.66 2.92
N THR A 435 -5.32 -19.38 3.35
CA THR A 435 -4.89 -18.04 3.76
C THR A 435 -3.44 -17.77 3.34
N GLU A 436 -3.13 -16.52 3.03
CA GLU A 436 -1.80 -16.08 2.61
C GLU A 436 -0.74 -16.40 3.65
N ALA A 437 -1.09 -16.33 4.94
CA ALA A 437 -0.16 -16.65 6.01
C ALA A 437 0.33 -18.12 6.00
N LEU A 438 -0.39 -19.05 5.35
CA LEU A 438 0.05 -20.43 5.15
C LEU A 438 1.01 -20.57 3.95
N CYS A 439 1.11 -19.56 3.07
CA CYS A 439 2.13 -19.54 2.03
C CYS A 439 3.51 -19.37 2.68
N PRO A 440 4.52 -20.20 2.30
CA PRO A 440 5.87 -20.11 2.86
C PRO A 440 6.42 -18.68 2.83
N ALA A 441 7.03 -18.24 3.93
CA ALA A 441 7.49 -16.87 4.08
C ALA A 441 8.48 -16.45 2.99
N GLU A 442 9.40 -17.34 2.61
CA GLU A 442 10.37 -17.09 1.53
C GLU A 442 9.70 -16.83 0.18
N LEU A 443 8.64 -17.57 -0.14
CA LEU A 443 7.88 -17.36 -1.38
C LEU A 443 7.11 -16.05 -1.35
N ARG A 444 6.50 -15.72 -0.21
CA ARG A 444 5.84 -14.42 -0.04
C ARG A 444 6.82 -13.26 -0.21
N GLU A 445 8.05 -13.43 0.27
CA GLU A 445 9.11 -12.43 0.10
C GLU A 445 9.55 -12.29 -1.35
N LYS A 446 9.82 -13.40 -2.05
CA LYS A 446 10.21 -13.38 -3.46
C LYS A 446 9.09 -12.88 -4.39
N ALA A 447 7.83 -13.20 -4.08
CA ALA A 447 6.65 -12.81 -4.87
C ALA A 447 6.12 -11.39 -4.56
N GLY A 448 6.79 -10.63 -3.68
CA GLY A 448 6.36 -9.28 -3.31
C GLY A 448 5.12 -9.20 -2.39
N LEU A 449 4.67 -10.33 -1.84
CA LEU A 449 3.56 -10.39 -0.87
C LEU A 449 3.99 -9.91 0.53
N LEU A 450 5.28 -10.02 0.86
CA LEU A 450 5.83 -9.64 2.16
C LEU A 450 7.21 -8.99 2.01
N THR A 451 7.48 -7.89 2.70
CA THR A 451 8.86 -7.39 2.79
C THR A 451 9.63 -8.17 3.87
N PRO A 452 10.89 -8.60 3.58
CA PRO A 452 11.72 -9.29 4.56
C PRO A 452 11.93 -8.48 5.83
N ALA A 453 11.91 -9.12 7.01
CA ALA A 453 12.06 -8.45 8.31
C ALA A 453 13.38 -7.67 8.45
N ARG A 454 14.42 -8.10 7.73
CA ARG A 454 15.77 -7.49 7.73
C ARG A 454 16.05 -6.64 6.50
N ALA A 455 15.06 -6.37 5.66
CA ALA A 455 15.24 -5.45 4.55
C ALA A 455 15.59 -4.08 5.13
N LYS A 456 16.83 -3.62 4.90
CA LYS A 456 17.18 -2.21 5.15
C LYS A 456 16.25 -1.40 4.26
N ALA A 457 15.32 -0.67 4.88
CA ALA A 457 14.55 0.36 4.19
C ALA A 457 15.58 1.32 3.56
N VAL A 458 15.57 1.41 2.23
CA VAL A 458 16.44 2.28 1.44
C VAL A 458 16.08 3.73 1.69
#